data_AF-A0A940F2S5-F1
#
_entry.id   AF-A0A940F2S5-F1
#
_cell.length_a   1.000
_cell.length_b   1.000
_cell.length_c   1.000
_cell.angle_alpha   90.00
_cell.angle_beta   90.00
_cell.angle_gamma   90.00
#
_symmetry.space_group_name_H-M   'P 1'
#
loop_
_entity.id
_entity.type
_entity.pdbx_description
1 polymer ?
#
loop_
_entity_poly.entity_id
_entity_poly.type
_entity_poly.pdbx_seq_one_letter_code
_entity_poly.pdbx_strand_id
1 'polypeptide(L)'
;MDSETTPTDDLELRAKVLKWILIVAVVDLVLFLPLIYGVVTGNKDLTPLFGPLHGIGFMVEVGLTAWGAMNKWWGWWYPIVTVVTTGPPGALIGHGKAKRETLGS
;
A
#
# COMPACT_ATOMS: atom_id res chain seq x y z
N MET A 1 20.72 26.34 2.81
CA MET A 1 21.16 26.06 1.45
C MET A 1 20.25 24.95 0.98
N ASP A 2 19.09 25.36 0.47
CA ASP A 2 18.03 24.44 0.06
C ASP A 2 18.53 23.75 -1.20
N SER A 3 18.83 22.45 -1.12
CA SER A 3 19.15 21.67 -2.31
C SER A 3 17.90 21.62 -3.17
N GLU A 4 17.90 22.38 -4.26
CA GLU A 4 16.81 22.40 -5.24
C GLU A 4 16.70 20.98 -5.83
N THR A 5 15.65 20.24 -5.45
CA THR A 5 15.41 18.90 -5.99
C THR A 5 15.07 19.02 -7.46
N THR A 6 15.73 18.23 -8.31
CA THR A 6 15.46 18.31 -9.75
C THR A 6 14.14 17.59 -10.07
N PRO A 7 13.43 17.96 -11.15
CA PRO A 7 12.22 17.27 -11.57
C PRO A 7 12.40 15.74 -11.75
N THR A 8 13.61 15.30 -12.10
CA THR A 8 13.96 13.89 -12.22
C THR A 8 13.98 13.18 -10.87
N ASP A 9 14.56 13.81 -9.83
CA ASP A 9 14.63 13.25 -8.48
C ASP A 9 13.24 13.02 -7.89
N ASP A 10 12.31 13.94 -8.16
CA ASP A 10 10.91 13.83 -7.74
C ASP A 10 10.19 12.65 -8.41
N LEU A 11 10.43 12.42 -9.70
CA LEU A 11 9.86 11.29 -10.43
C LEU A 11 10.43 9.96 -9.96
N GLU A 12 11.74 9.91 -9.70
CA GLU A 12 12.39 8.72 -9.13
C GLU A 12 11.84 8.37 -7.75
N LEU A 13 11.64 9.37 -6.88
CA LEU A 13 11.02 9.19 -5.57
C LEU A 13 9.61 8.61 -5.71
N ARG A 14 8.77 9.21 -6.56
CA ARG A 14 7.40 8.74 -6.79
C ARG A 14 7.36 7.29 -7.29
N ALA A 15 8.20 6.95 -8.25
CA ALA A 15 8.32 5.59 -8.79
C ALA A 15 8.79 4.60 -7.72
N LYS A 16 9.77 5.00 -6.90
CA LYS A 16 10.28 4.21 -5.77
C LYS A 16 9.18 3.95 -4.73
N VAL A 17 8.36 4.96 -4.41
CA VAL A 17 7.27 4.84 -3.46
C VAL A 17 6.18 3.92 -3.99
N LEU A 18 5.78 4.07 -5.26
CA LEU A 18 4.83 3.14 -5.91
C LEU A 18 5.35 1.71 -5.88
N LYS A 19 6.65 1.49 -6.15
CA LYS A 19 7.30 0.18 -6.05
C LYS A 19 7.23 -0.38 -4.64
N TRP A 20 7.50 0.44 -3.61
CA TRP A 20 7.39 0.03 -2.22
C TRP A 20 5.95 -0.32 -1.84
N ILE A 21 4.96 0.49 -2.25
CA ILE A 21 3.55 0.16 -2.03
C ILE A 21 3.22 -1.21 -2.62
N LEU A 22 3.68 -1.50 -3.84
CA LEU A 22 3.46 -2.81 -4.47
C LEU A 22 4.12 -3.96 -3.70
N ILE A 23 5.35 -3.78 -3.23
CA ILE A 23 6.07 -4.81 -2.46
C ILE A 23 5.35 -5.07 -1.13
N VAL A 24 5.00 -4.00 -0.40
CA VAL A 24 4.26 -4.13 0.86
C VAL A 24 2.91 -4.80 0.63
N ALA A 25 2.16 -4.40 -0.41
CA ALA A 25 0.91 -5.03 -0.83
C ALA A 25 1.03 -6.53 -1.07
N VAL A 26 2.10 -6.97 -1.73
CA VAL A 26 2.30 -8.42 -1.96
C VAL A 26 2.62 -9.14 -0.64
N VAL A 27 3.49 -8.57 0.19
CA VAL A 27 3.86 -9.16 1.49
C VAL A 27 2.65 -9.23 2.42
N ASP A 28 1.89 -8.14 2.51
CA ASP A 28 0.72 -8.06 3.39
C ASP A 28 -0.41 -8.95 2.90
N LEU A 29 -0.59 -9.12 1.58
CA LEU A 29 -1.52 -10.12 1.03
C LEU A 29 -1.14 -11.55 1.49
N VAL A 30 0.15 -11.89 1.47
CA VAL A 30 0.63 -13.20 1.94
C VAL A 30 0.34 -13.40 3.42
N LEU A 31 0.42 -12.34 4.23
CA LEU A 31 0.07 -12.39 5.66
C LEU A 31 -1.45 -12.46 5.89
N PHE A 32 -2.24 -11.86 5.00
CA PHE A 32 -3.69 -11.81 5.07
C PHE A 32 -4.36 -13.15 4.70
N LEU A 33 -3.80 -13.90 3.74
CA LEU A 33 -4.37 -15.19 3.30
C LEU A 33 -4.52 -16.23 4.43
N PRO A 34 -3.51 -16.45 5.32
CA PRO A 34 -3.67 -17.30 6.50
C PRO A 34 -4.78 -16.86 7.45
N LEU A 35 -5.02 -15.55 7.59
CA LEU A 35 -6.11 -15.04 8.42
C LEU A 35 -7.48 -15.37 7.82
N ILE A 36 -7.65 -15.19 6.51
CA ILE A 36 -8.87 -15.61 5.80
C ILE A 36 -9.10 -17.11 6.01
N TYR A 37 -8.06 -17.92 5.82
CA TYR A 37 -8.14 -19.36 6.06
C TYR A 37 -8.54 -19.69 7.51
N GLY A 38 -7.94 -19.01 8.50
CA GLY A 38 -8.30 -19.16 9.90
C GLY A 38 -9.76 -18.86 10.19
N VAL A 39 -10.32 -17.80 9.58
CA VAL A 39 -11.75 -17.46 9.70
C VAL A 39 -12.64 -18.54 9.08
N VAL A 40 -12.32 -18.99 7.86
CA VAL A 40 -13.13 -19.98 7.12
C VAL A 40 -13.11 -21.36 7.80
N THR A 41 -12.00 -21.74 8.41
CA THR A 41 -11.84 -23.05 9.07
C THR A 41 -12.12 -23.03 10.57
N GLY A 42 -12.35 -21.85 11.15
CA GLY A 42 -12.45 -21.67 12.60
C GLY A 42 -11.11 -21.84 13.35
N ASN A 43 -9.98 -21.93 12.63
CA ASN A 43 -8.65 -22.06 13.21
C ASN A 43 -8.16 -20.70 13.75
N LYS A 44 -8.25 -20.54 15.08
CA LYS A 44 -7.83 -19.32 15.77
C LYS A 44 -6.33 -19.22 16.04
N ASP A 45 -5.57 -20.31 15.88
CA ASP A 45 -4.14 -20.36 16.23
C ASP A 45 -3.27 -19.51 15.30
N LEU A 46 -3.77 -19.19 14.11
CA LEU A 46 -3.09 -18.32 13.15
C LEU A 46 -3.18 -16.84 13.53
N THR A 47 -4.24 -16.44 14.26
CA THR A 47 -4.54 -15.04 14.53
C THR A 47 -3.46 -14.33 15.37
N PRO A 48 -2.92 -14.93 16.46
CA PRO A 48 -1.91 -14.27 17.29
C PRO A 48 -0.61 -13.91 16.56
N LEU A 49 -0.25 -14.64 15.50
CA LEU A 49 0.95 -14.38 14.72
C LEU A 49 0.66 -13.52 13.49
N PHE A 50 -0.26 -13.97 12.63
CA PHE A 50 -0.52 -13.29 11.36
C PHE A 50 -1.32 -12.00 11.55
N GLY A 51 -2.15 -11.90 12.59
CA GLY A 51 -2.98 -10.73 12.86
C GLY A 51 -2.15 -9.47 13.09
N PRO A 52 -1.21 -9.46 14.05
CA PRO A 52 -0.33 -8.32 14.26
C PRO A 52 0.57 -8.01 13.06
N LEU A 53 1.11 -9.03 12.37
CA LEU A 53 1.96 -8.83 11.20
C LEU A 53 1.19 -8.17 10.05
N HIS A 54 -0.01 -8.67 9.75
CA HIS A 54 -0.88 -8.05 8.76
C HIS A 54 -1.32 -6.65 9.19
N GLY A 55 -1.67 -6.45 10.47
CA GLY A 55 -2.04 -5.13 10.98
C GLY A 55 -0.95 -4.08 10.78
N ILE A 56 0.32 -4.45 11.00
CA ILE A 56 1.47 -3.58 10.73
C ILE A 56 1.62 -3.30 9.22
N GLY A 57 1.54 -4.35 8.39
CA GLY A 57 1.59 -4.21 6.93
C GLY A 57 0.51 -3.26 6.40
N PHE A 58 -0.74 -3.49 6.81
CA PHE A 58 -1.89 -2.65 6.53
C PHE A 58 -1.65 -1.17 6.90
N MET A 59 -1.14 -0.89 8.11
CA MET A 59 -0.83 0.48 8.54
C MET A 59 0.23 1.14 7.66
N VAL A 60 1.27 0.39 7.26
CA VAL A 60 2.31 0.89 6.35
C VAL A 60 1.74 1.19 4.96
N GLU A 61 0.88 0.33 4.42
CA GLU A 61 0.22 0.58 3.12
C GLU A 61 -0.66 1.82 3.13
N VAL A 62 -1.51 1.95 4.14
CA VAL A 62 -2.37 3.12 4.32
C VAL A 62 -1.50 4.37 4.48
N GLY A 63 -0.42 4.29 5.26
CA GLY A 63 0.52 5.38 5.43
C GLY A 63 1.17 5.83 4.12
N LEU A 64 1.69 4.90 3.32
CA LEU A 64 2.35 5.22 2.03
C LEU A 64 1.36 5.78 1.01
N THR A 65 0.17 5.18 0.90
CA THR A 65 -0.88 5.63 -0.03
C THR A 65 -1.45 6.99 0.39
N ALA A 66 -1.63 7.25 1.68
CA ALA A 66 -2.04 8.55 2.19
C ALA A 66 -0.95 9.61 2.01
N TRP A 67 0.32 9.26 2.27
CA TRP A 67 1.44 10.18 2.11
C TRP A 67 1.56 10.68 0.66
N GLY A 68 1.47 9.80 -0.34
CA GLY A 68 1.48 10.27 -1.73
C GLY A 68 0.25 11.10 -2.12
N ALA A 69 -0.91 10.85 -1.50
CA ALA A 69 -2.09 11.69 -1.69
C ALA A 69 -1.92 13.09 -1.07
N MET A 70 -1.30 13.18 0.12
CA MET A 70 -0.94 14.46 0.76
C MET A 70 0.04 15.27 -0.10
N ASN A 71 0.96 14.59 -0.79
CA ASN A 71 1.89 15.21 -1.75
C ASN A 71 1.28 15.44 -3.15
N LYS A 72 -0.02 15.19 -3.33
CA LYS A 72 -0.77 15.37 -4.60
C LYS A 72 -0.22 14.53 -5.78
N TRP A 73 0.45 13.42 -5.51
CA TRP A 73 0.94 12.51 -6.55
C TRP A 73 -0.19 11.69 -7.19
N TRP A 74 -1.21 11.37 -6.38
CA TRP A 74 -2.45 10.71 -6.78
C TRP A 74 -3.60 11.21 -5.89
N GLY A 75 -4.84 10.86 -6.23
CA GLY A 75 -6.02 11.28 -5.45
C GLY A 75 -6.22 10.50 -4.13
N TRP A 76 -6.96 11.11 -3.20
CA TRP A 76 -7.41 10.47 -1.93
C TRP A 76 -8.24 9.19 -2.12
N TRP A 77 -8.70 8.92 -3.34
CA TRP A 77 -9.35 7.66 -3.67
C TRP A 77 -8.45 6.44 -3.39
N TYR A 78 -7.12 6.56 -3.52
CA TYR A 78 -6.21 5.42 -3.36
C TYR A 78 -6.16 4.90 -1.91
N PRO A 79 -5.85 5.73 -0.89
CA PRO A 79 -5.91 5.26 0.50
C PRO A 79 -7.33 4.83 0.91
N ILE A 80 -8.39 5.48 0.39
CA ILE A 80 -9.78 5.06 0.67
C ILE A 80 -10.03 3.63 0.19
N VAL A 81 -9.66 3.32 -1.06
CA VAL A 81 -9.83 1.97 -1.62
C VAL A 81 -9.00 0.97 -0.83
N THR A 82 -7.73 1.28 -0.51
CA THR A 82 -6.87 0.44 0.35
C THR A 82 -7.54 0.10 1.67
N VAL A 83 -8.09 1.09 2.40
CA VAL A 83 -8.76 0.86 3.68
C VAL A 83 -10.02 -0.01 3.52
N VAL A 84 -10.89 0.32 2.56
CA VAL A 84 -12.19 -0.36 2.39
C VAL A 84 -12.02 -1.84 2.03
N THR A 85 -10.96 -2.19 1.32
CA THR A 85 -10.67 -3.57 0.91
C THR A 85 -9.68 -4.26 1.84
N THR A 86 -9.53 -3.79 3.07
CA THR A 86 -8.65 -4.36 4.11
C THR A 86 -7.16 -4.41 3.75
N GLY A 87 -6.67 -3.43 2.99
CA GLY A 87 -5.26 -3.20 2.65
C GLY A 87 -4.85 -3.75 1.30
N PRO A 88 -4.30 -4.98 1.26
CA PRO A 88 -3.58 -5.48 0.09
C PRO A 88 -4.39 -5.49 -1.21
N PRO A 89 -5.67 -5.93 -1.24
CA PRO A 89 -6.45 -5.94 -2.47
C PRO A 89 -6.60 -4.54 -3.09
N GLY A 90 -6.85 -3.53 -2.27
CA GLY A 90 -7.09 -2.16 -2.73
C GLY A 90 -5.81 -1.45 -3.13
N ALA A 91 -4.72 -1.71 -2.41
CA ALA A 91 -3.39 -1.28 -2.80
C ALA A 91 -3.02 -1.81 -4.19
N LEU A 92 -3.26 -3.10 -4.45
CA LEU A 92 -2.99 -3.72 -5.75
C LEU A 92 -3.89 -3.18 -6.87
N ILE A 93 -5.20 -3.05 -6.63
CA ILE A 93 -6.17 -2.52 -7.62
C ILE A 93 -5.84 -1.06 -7.96
N GLY A 94 -5.50 -0.25 -6.96
CA GLY A 94 -5.21 1.16 -7.15
C GLY A 94 -3.86 1.46 -7.81
N HIS A 95 -2.87 0.56 -7.66
CA HIS A 95 -1.50 0.80 -8.11
C HIS A 95 -1.41 1.26 -9.58
N GLY A 96 -2.14 0.60 -10.48
CA GLY A 96 -2.10 0.94 -11.92
C GLY A 96 -2.65 2.34 -12.22
N LYS A 97 -3.70 2.77 -11.52
CA LYS A 97 -4.28 4.12 -11.70
C LYS A 97 -3.37 5.18 -11.09
N ALA A 98 -2.86 4.96 -9.88
CA ALA A 98 -1.93 5.88 -9.23
C ALA A 98 -0.65 6.05 -10.07
N LYS A 99 -0.11 4.97 -10.64
CA LYS A 99 1.04 5.03 -11.55
C LYS A 99 0.81 5.94 -12.76
N ARG A 100 -0.36 5.85 -13.39
CA ARG A 100 -0.73 6.71 -14.53
C ARG A 100 -0.87 8.19 -14.15
N GLU A 101 -1.50 8.47 -13.01
CA GLU A 101 -1.65 9.84 -12.48
C GLU A 101 -0.29 10.48 -12.17
N THR A 102 0.67 9.67 -11.72
CA THR A 102 1.93 10.17 -11.15
C THR A 102 3.07 10.29 -12.16
N LEU A 103 3.21 9.30 -13.04
CA LEU A 103 4.40 9.16 -13.90
C LEU A 103 4.14 9.52 -15.36
N GLY A 104 2.88 9.66 -15.77
CA GLY A 104 2.52 9.63 -17.18
C GLY A 104 2.82 8.25 -17.78
N SER A 105 2.05 7.85 -18.80
CA SER A 105 2.36 6.64 -19.57
C SER A 105 3.68 6.77 -20.32
#